data_AF-A0A350JKI5-F1
#
_entry.id   AF-A0A350JKI5-F1
#
_cell.length_a   1.000
_cell.length_b   1.000
_cell.length_c   1.000
_cell.angle_alpha   90.00
_cell.angle_beta   90.00
_cell.angle_gamma   90.00
#
_symmetry.space_group_name_H-M   'P 1'
#
loop_
_entity.id
_entity.type
_entity.pdbx_description
1 polymer ?
#
loop_
_entity_poly.entity_id
_entity_poly.type
_entity_poly.pdbx_seq_one_letter_code
_entity_poly.pdbx_strand_id
1 'polypeptide(L)'
;MRFLHGKIKAQSGEKIKVSISKPTRILIMPMREFKKYKENFTFTYFGGQKEDSYEFTVPKAGTWIVVVEKGTYLKPIDIEVKISKESAPAAAPKRKEKKKNKKKEVEAPELEDAAGSEEVKE
;
A
#
# COMPACT_ATOMS: atom_id res chain seq x y z
N MET A 1 -0.56 -3.43 -12.48
CA MET A 1 0.32 -2.39 -11.89
C MET A 1 0.72 -2.81 -10.48
N ARG A 2 1.93 -2.48 -10.02
CA ARG A 2 2.40 -2.87 -8.68
C ARG A 2 2.27 -1.67 -7.75
N PHE A 3 1.61 -1.84 -6.60
CA PHE A 3 1.37 -0.77 -5.63
C PHE A 3 1.47 -1.26 -4.18
N LEU A 4 1.72 -0.35 -3.26
CA LEU A 4 1.55 -0.50 -1.82
C LEU A 4 0.28 0.22 -1.41
N HIS A 5 -0.44 -0.29 -0.40
CA HIS A 5 -1.61 0.41 0.12
C HIS A 5 -1.70 0.35 1.64
N GLY A 6 -2.05 1.47 2.25
CA GLY A 6 -2.32 1.59 3.69
C GLY A 6 -3.77 1.98 3.93
N LYS A 7 -4.42 1.33 4.91
CA LYS A 7 -5.79 1.67 5.34
C LYS A 7 -5.71 2.58 6.57
N ILE A 8 -6.40 3.72 6.50
CA ILE A 8 -6.46 4.67 7.61
C ILE A 8 -7.90 5.12 7.87
N LYS A 9 -8.27 5.14 9.15
CA LYS A 9 -9.54 5.74 9.60
C LYS A 9 -9.23 7.17 10.06
N ALA A 10 -9.88 8.13 9.42
CA ALA A 10 -9.69 9.55 9.67
C ALA A 10 -11.04 10.29 9.70
N GLN A 11 -11.15 11.30 10.55
CA GLN A 11 -12.30 12.20 10.62
C GLN A 11 -12.14 13.40 9.68
N SER A 12 -13.22 14.13 9.47
CA SER A 12 -13.16 15.39 8.73
C SER A 12 -12.22 16.38 9.41
N GLY A 13 -11.35 17.03 8.65
CA GLY A 13 -10.36 17.99 9.16
C GLY A 13 -9.08 17.37 9.71
N GLU A 14 -8.97 16.04 9.83
CA GLU A 14 -7.69 15.39 10.14
C GLU A 14 -6.72 15.49 8.96
N LYS A 15 -5.42 15.53 9.24
CA LYS A 15 -4.38 15.53 8.20
C LYS A 15 -3.74 14.14 8.11
N ILE A 16 -3.62 13.64 6.90
CA ILE A 16 -2.86 12.42 6.58
C ILE A 16 -1.54 12.87 5.98
N LYS A 17 -0.43 12.52 6.64
CA LYS A 17 0.93 12.77 6.15
C LYS A 17 1.54 11.47 5.63
N VAL A 18 1.99 11.52 4.39
CA VAL A 18 2.63 10.42 3.69
C VAL A 18 4.04 10.84 3.35
N SER A 19 5.03 10.09 3.85
CA SER A 19 6.44 10.28 3.51
C SER A 19 6.88 9.13 2.61
N ILE A 20 7.45 9.47 1.46
CA ILE A 20 7.99 8.56 0.46
C ILE A 20 9.51 8.74 0.37
N SER A 21 10.23 7.66 0.09
CA SER A 21 11.69 7.68 -0.05
C SER A 21 12.17 8.02 -1.47
N LYS A 22 11.30 7.89 -2.48
CA LYS A 22 11.61 8.10 -3.90
C LYS A 22 10.41 8.75 -4.59
N PRO A 23 10.63 9.56 -5.63
CA PRO A 23 9.56 10.18 -6.39
C PRO A 23 8.59 9.14 -6.96
N THR A 24 7.31 9.26 -6.62
CA THR A 24 6.28 8.34 -7.07
C THR A 24 4.88 8.94 -7.01
N ARG A 25 3.90 8.23 -7.56
CA ARG A 25 2.49 8.61 -7.51
C ARG A 25 1.85 8.17 -6.20
N ILE A 26 1.27 9.13 -5.49
CA ILE A 26 0.47 8.91 -4.30
C ILE A 26 -1.00 9.16 -4.66
N LEU A 27 -1.85 8.18 -4.38
CA LEU A 27 -3.29 8.28 -4.58
C LEU A 27 -3.99 8.05 -3.24
N ILE A 28 -4.73 9.05 -2.79
CA ILE A 28 -5.53 8.99 -1.57
C ILE A 28 -6.99 8.97 -1.98
N MET A 29 -7.71 7.94 -1.58
CA MET A 29 -9.09 7.74 -2.00
C MET A 29 -9.90 7.02 -0.92
N PRO A 30 -11.23 7.20 -0.88
CA PRO A 30 -12.07 6.43 0.05
C PRO A 30 -12.11 4.95 -0.38
N MET A 31 -12.46 4.06 0.56
CA MET A 31 -12.50 2.61 0.31
C MET A 31 -13.37 2.20 -0.89
N ARG A 32 -14.45 2.95 -1.20
CA ARG A 32 -15.31 2.67 -2.36
C ARG A 32 -14.57 2.86 -3.69
N GLU A 33 -13.80 3.95 -3.81
CA GLU A 33 -12.99 4.25 -5.00
C GLU A 33 -11.82 3.30 -5.13
N PHE A 34 -11.25 2.82 -4.02
CA PHE A 34 -10.18 1.82 -4.07
C PHE A 34 -10.62 0.46 -4.64
N LYS A 35 -11.89 0.07 -4.44
CA LYS A 35 -12.44 -1.13 -5.09
C LYS A 35 -12.48 -0.96 -6.61
N LYS A 36 -12.97 0.19 -7.07
CA LYS A 36 -12.96 0.55 -8.50
C LYS A 36 -11.54 0.58 -9.07
N TYR A 37 -10.58 1.14 -8.34
CA TYR A 37 -9.16 1.13 -8.71
C TYR A 37 -8.63 -0.29 -8.95
N LYS A 38 -8.94 -1.24 -8.05
CA LYS A 38 -8.52 -2.64 -8.21
C LYS A 38 -9.17 -3.34 -9.40
N GLU A 39 -10.41 -3.00 -9.68
CA GLU A 39 -11.21 -3.58 -10.77
C GLU A 39 -10.98 -2.86 -12.11
N ASN A 40 -10.06 -1.88 -12.17
CA ASN A 40 -9.78 -1.05 -13.33
C ASN A 40 -11.00 -0.27 -13.87
N PHE A 41 -11.98 0.03 -13.02
CA PHE A 41 -13.07 0.95 -13.34
C PHE A 41 -12.63 2.40 -13.20
N THR A 42 -13.44 3.35 -13.68
CA THR A 42 -13.21 4.77 -13.45
C THR A 42 -13.32 5.09 -11.96
N PHE A 43 -12.27 5.68 -11.39
CA PHE A 43 -12.19 6.04 -9.97
C PHE A 43 -11.70 7.48 -9.79
N THR A 44 -12.02 8.09 -8.64
CA THR A 44 -11.54 9.41 -8.26
C THR A 44 -10.57 9.32 -7.09
N TYR A 45 -9.54 10.16 -7.11
CA TYR A 45 -8.51 10.18 -6.07
C TYR A 45 -7.98 11.60 -5.86
N PHE A 46 -7.34 11.81 -4.71
CA PHE A 46 -6.56 13.00 -4.38
C PHE A 46 -5.08 12.66 -4.40
N GLY A 47 -4.23 13.61 -4.78
CA GLY A 47 -2.78 13.41 -4.86
C GLY A 47 -2.25 13.57 -6.28
N GLY A 48 -1.33 12.70 -6.69
CA GLY A 48 -0.61 12.81 -7.96
C GLY A 48 0.85 12.40 -7.81
N GLN A 49 1.70 12.83 -8.76
CA GLN A 49 3.15 12.66 -8.68
C GLN A 49 3.71 13.50 -7.53
N LYS A 50 4.49 12.90 -6.64
CA LYS A 50 5.13 13.56 -5.50
C LYS A 50 6.57 13.11 -5.36
N GLU A 51 7.43 13.98 -4.86
CA GLU A 51 8.86 13.71 -4.71
C GLU A 51 9.18 13.20 -3.29
N ASP A 52 8.68 13.89 -2.24
CA ASP A 52 9.08 13.60 -0.85
C ASP A 52 7.91 13.35 0.11
N SER A 53 7.16 14.40 0.47
CA SER A 53 6.09 14.28 1.45
C SER A 53 4.81 14.91 0.94
N TYR A 54 3.70 14.29 1.32
CA TYR A 54 2.38 14.74 0.92
C TYR A 54 1.48 14.80 2.14
N GLU A 55 0.94 15.99 2.38
CA GLU A 55 -0.04 16.24 3.42
C GLU A 55 -1.41 16.43 2.78
N PHE A 56 -2.39 15.69 3.27
CA PHE A 56 -3.75 15.71 2.77
C PHE A 56 -4.74 15.94 3.91
N THR A 57 -5.52 17.01 3.81
CA THR A 57 -6.62 17.29 4.74
C THR A 57 -7.85 16.48 4.33
N VAL A 58 -8.38 15.70 5.26
CA VAL A 58 -9.51 14.81 5.01
C VAL A 58 -10.80 15.63 4.91
N PRO A 59 -11.50 15.61 3.75
CA PRO A 59 -12.72 16.41 3.56
C PRO A 59 -13.95 15.77 4.23
N LYS A 60 -13.93 14.45 4.46
CA LYS A 60 -15.05 13.72 5.05
C LYS A 60 -14.55 12.56 5.90
N ALA A 61 -15.20 12.39 7.06
CA ALA A 61 -14.96 11.26 7.93
C ALA A 61 -15.17 9.92 7.21
N GLY A 62 -14.23 8.98 7.37
CA GLY A 62 -14.34 7.68 6.75
C GLY A 62 -13.08 6.83 6.77
N THR A 63 -13.15 5.72 6.04
CA THR A 63 -11.99 4.88 5.76
C THR A 63 -11.37 5.33 4.44
N TRP A 64 -10.13 5.79 4.55
CA TRP A 64 -9.30 6.22 3.43
C TRP A 64 -8.23 5.17 3.16
N ILE A 65 -7.91 5.00 1.88
CA ILE A 65 -6.85 4.15 1.40
C ILE A 65 -5.80 5.06 0.76
N VAL A 66 -4.57 4.96 1.25
CA VAL A 66 -3.41 5.59 0.64
C VAL A 66 -2.74 4.54 -0.23
N VAL A 67 -2.70 4.77 -1.53
CA VAL A 67 -2.03 3.92 -2.52
C VAL A 67 -0.75 4.63 -2.96
N VAL A 68 0.34 3.89 -2.97
CA VAL A 68 1.63 4.34 -3.49
C VAL A 68 2.03 3.40 -4.62
N GLU A 69 2.14 3.93 -5.82
CA GLU A 69 2.56 3.13 -6.98
C GLU A 69 4.05 2.81 -6.87
N LYS A 70 4.45 1.56 -7.15
CA LYS A 70 5.84 1.11 -7.07
C LYS A 70 6.39 0.75 -8.45
N GLY A 71 6.06 1.56 -9.45
CA GLY A 71 6.43 1.35 -10.84
C GLY A 71 5.56 0.32 -11.57
N THR A 72 6.07 -0.13 -12.71
CA THR A 72 5.36 -1.07 -13.59
C THR A 72 5.67 -2.52 -13.24
N TYR A 73 4.97 -3.45 -13.88
CA TYR A 73 5.22 -4.89 -13.68
C TYR A 73 6.66 -5.29 -14.04
N LEU A 74 7.20 -4.73 -15.13
CA LEU A 74 8.53 -5.04 -15.65
C LEU A 74 9.65 -4.29 -14.93
N LYS A 75 9.35 -3.13 -14.33
CA LYS A 75 10.34 -2.28 -13.63
C LYS A 75 9.79 -1.88 -12.25
N PRO A 76 9.79 -2.80 -11.27
CA PRO A 76 9.38 -2.48 -9.92
C PRO A 76 10.43 -1.58 -9.25
N ILE A 77 9.96 -0.58 -8.52
CA ILE A 77 10.80 0.31 -7.71
C ILE A 77 10.60 -0.05 -6.25
N ASP A 78 11.69 -0.30 -5.52
CA ASP A 78 11.61 -0.47 -4.07
C ASP A 78 11.50 0.91 -3.40
N ILE A 79 10.40 1.14 -2.69
CA ILE A 79 10.01 2.43 -2.07
C ILE A 79 9.60 2.16 -0.63
N GLU A 80 10.19 2.92 0.30
CA GLU A 80 9.75 2.94 1.68
C GLU A 80 8.69 4.01 1.89
N VAL A 81 7.60 3.65 2.57
CA VAL A 81 6.46 4.55 2.81
C VAL A 81 6.16 4.58 4.30
N LYS A 82 6.05 5.79 4.85
CA LYS A 82 5.55 6.03 6.21
C LYS A 82 4.26 6.83 6.13
N ILE A 83 3.20 6.29 6.73
CA ILE A 83 1.88 6.92 6.79
C ILE A 83 1.61 7.27 8.25
N SER A 84 1.40 8.55 8.51
CA SER A 84 0.98 9.08 9.82
C SER A 84 -0.29 9.89 9.65
N LYS A 85 -1.15 9.86 10.67
CA LYS A 85 -2.25 10.82 10.80
C LYS A 85 -1.97 11.79 11.91
N GLU A 86 -2.33 13.04 11.68
CA GLU A 86 -2.31 14.11 12.65
C GLU A 86 -3.76 14.54 12.86
N SER A 87 -4.24 14.37 14.09
CA SER A 87 -5.54 14.89 14.49
C SER A 87 -5.44 16.40 14.62
N ALA A 88 -6.39 17.14 14.05
CA ALA A 88 -6.56 18.55 14.35
C ALA A 88 -6.67 18.74 15.89
N PRO A 89 -6.17 19.84 16.47
CA PRO A 89 -6.05 19.99 17.91
C PRO A 89 -7.43 20.18 18.57
N ALA A 90 -8.09 19.07 18.92
CA ALA A 90 -9.10 19.00 19.98
C ALA A 90 -9.22 17.56 20.49
N ALA A 91 -8.73 17.36 21.72
CA ALA A 91 -8.84 16.18 22.59
C ALA A 91 -7.87 14.99 22.37
N ALA A 92 -7.25 14.61 23.49
CA ALA A 92 -6.17 13.66 23.73
C ALA A 92 -6.44 12.18 23.31
N PRO A 93 -5.40 11.32 23.26
CA PRO A 93 -5.26 10.26 22.26
C PRO A 93 -5.73 8.87 22.73
N LYS A 94 -6.30 8.06 21.82
CA LYS A 94 -6.29 6.59 21.94
C LYS A 94 -5.35 5.96 20.92
N ARG A 95 -4.11 5.84 21.38
CA ARG A 95 -3.04 4.92 20.99
C ARG A 95 -3.57 3.56 20.49
N LYS A 96 -3.26 3.19 19.23
CA LYS A 96 -2.96 1.80 18.82
C LYS A 96 -1.93 1.82 17.69
N GLU A 97 -0.70 1.98 18.11
CA GLU A 97 0.50 1.49 17.44
C GLU A 97 0.30 -0.01 17.16
N LYS A 98 0.31 -0.43 15.88
CA LYS A 98 0.54 -1.83 15.53
C LYS A 98 1.82 -1.91 14.71
N LYS A 99 2.90 -2.12 15.48
CA LYS A 99 4.18 -2.71 15.11
C LYS A 99 4.06 -3.67 13.92
N LYS A 100 4.86 -3.34 12.92
CA LYS A 100 5.61 -4.23 12.03
C LYS A 100 6.03 -5.50 12.79
N ASN A 101 5.52 -6.67 12.39
CA ASN A 101 6.20 -7.93 12.68
C ASN A 101 6.56 -8.60 11.35
N LYS A 102 7.86 -8.55 11.09
CA LYS A 102 8.60 -9.21 10.02
C LYS A 102 8.85 -10.65 10.47
N LYS A 103 8.28 -11.63 9.78
CA LYS A 103 8.69 -13.04 9.75
C LYS A 103 8.93 -13.27 8.25
N LYS A 104 10.14 -13.22 7.67
CA LYS A 104 11.33 -14.08 7.87
C LYS A 104 10.95 -15.49 8.28
N GLU A 105 10.56 -16.28 7.29
CA GLU A 105 10.86 -17.70 7.27
C GLU A 105 11.74 -17.93 6.03
N VAL A 106 12.90 -18.50 6.32
CA VAL A 106 13.92 -19.00 5.40
C VAL A 106 13.83 -20.49 5.59
N GLU A 107 13.57 -21.23 4.51
CA GLU A 107 13.89 -22.64 4.35
C GLU A 107 14.00 -22.78 2.82
N ALA A 108 15.18 -22.57 2.23
CA ALA A 108 16.34 -23.46 2.14
C ALA A 108 16.03 -24.78 1.40
N PRO A 109 16.96 -25.24 0.53
CA PRO A 109 16.71 -26.16 -0.59
C PRO A 109 16.92 -27.64 -0.22
N GLU A 110 16.92 -28.51 -1.25
CA GLU A 110 17.12 -29.98 -1.30
C GLU A 110 15.81 -30.78 -1.46
N LEU A 111 15.69 -31.81 -2.30
CA LEU A 111 16.69 -32.72 -2.88
C LEU A 111 16.21 -33.25 -4.25
N GLU A 112 17.19 -33.54 -5.11
CA GLU A 112 17.06 -34.41 -6.29
C GLU A 112 16.85 -35.86 -5.86
N ASP A 113 16.02 -36.63 -6.58
CA ASP A 113 16.11 -38.08 -6.79
C ASP A 113 15.16 -38.41 -7.97
N ALA A 114 15.65 -38.54 -9.20
CA ALA A 114 16.24 -39.73 -9.83
C ALA A 114 15.23 -40.86 -10.17
N ALA A 115 15.37 -41.36 -11.41
CA ALA A 115 14.81 -42.59 -12.01
C ALA A 115 13.28 -42.64 -12.23
N GLY A 116 12.72 -42.90 -13.42
CA GLY A 116 13.23 -43.59 -14.60
C GLY A 116 12.44 -44.89 -14.81
N SER A 117 11.52 -44.92 -15.78
CA SER A 117 11.02 -46.06 -16.60
C SER A 117 9.75 -45.61 -17.36
N GLU A 118 9.70 -45.65 -18.70
CA GLU A 118 9.31 -46.81 -19.55
C GLU A 118 7.76 -47.01 -19.45
N GLU A 119 6.90 -47.06 -20.48
CA GLU A 119 7.01 -47.52 -21.87
C GLU A 119 5.69 -47.18 -22.65
N VAL A 120 5.80 -47.04 -23.98
CA VAL A 120 4.92 -47.53 -25.08
C VAL A 120 3.38 -47.34 -25.07
N LYS A 121 2.94 -46.49 -26.01
CA LYS A 121 2.05 -46.76 -27.18
C LYS A 121 0.74 -47.56 -27.00
N GLU A 122 -0.38 -46.98 -27.47
CA GLU A 122 -1.12 -47.43 -28.66
C GLU A 122 -1.93 -46.28 -29.26
#